data_AF-A0A9R1DJ61-F1
#
_entry.id   AF-A0A9R1DJ61-F1
#
_cell.length_a   1.000
_cell.length_b   1.000
_cell.length_c   1.000
_cell.angle_alpha   90.00
_cell.angle_beta   90.00
_cell.angle_gamma   90.00
#
_symmetry.space_group_name_H-M   'P 1'
#
loop_
_entity.id
_entity.type
_entity.pdbx_description
1 polymer ?
#
loop_
_entity_poly.entity_id
_entity_poly.type
_entity_poly.pdbx_seq_one_letter_code
_entity_poly.pdbx_strand_id
1 'polypeptide(L)'
;MANTKKREMVFFDVEAAPPSGECRLLEFAAILVCPRRLVEVSSYSTLIRPDDAGADGGVLSASSAAPSFEDVFPDIFELLDGRVWAGHGIRRAGCPRVRGAFAAFGLPAPEPVGVVDSLDAAAAALAEHFGIGARRARGLRCLDGARVSLEVLKHCAGVLLLESSLRGDVPAGASRRSKPAATPNPISNNTLEKAMILRHSRAVIR
;
A
#
# COMPACT_ATOMS: atom_id res chain seq x y z
N MET A 1 -7.58 29.07 -19.35
CA MET A 1 -6.91 27.83 -19.82
C MET A 1 -7.80 26.67 -19.42
N ALA A 2 -8.22 25.83 -20.37
CA ALA A 2 -9.17 24.77 -20.12
C ALA A 2 -8.55 23.73 -19.17
N ASN A 3 -9.10 23.62 -17.97
CA ASN A 3 -8.76 22.59 -17.00
C ASN A 3 -9.28 21.24 -17.54
N THR A 4 -8.50 20.57 -18.39
CA THR A 4 -8.77 19.21 -18.81
C THR A 4 -8.65 18.33 -17.58
N LYS A 5 -9.78 18.13 -16.89
CA LYS A 5 -9.87 17.19 -15.78
C LYS A 5 -9.40 15.83 -16.29
N LYS A 6 -8.23 15.40 -15.81
CA LYS A 6 -7.71 14.06 -16.01
C LYS A 6 -8.78 13.08 -15.52
N ARG A 7 -9.26 12.20 -16.41
CA ARG A 7 -10.47 11.38 -16.15
C ARG A 7 -10.15 10.08 -15.43
N GLU A 8 -8.90 9.63 -15.51
CA GLU A 8 -8.41 8.42 -14.84
C GLU A 8 -7.96 8.71 -13.41
N MET A 9 -8.20 7.74 -12.52
CA MET A 9 -7.60 7.69 -11.19
C MET A 9 -6.20 7.12 -11.29
N VAL A 10 -5.33 7.44 -10.34
CA VAL A 10 -4.00 6.85 -10.24
C VAL A 10 -3.89 6.06 -8.94
N PHE A 11 -3.52 4.79 -9.07
CA PHE A 11 -3.10 3.99 -7.92
C PHE A 11 -1.60 3.94 -7.91
N PHE A 12 -0.95 4.29 -6.81
CA PHE A 12 0.50 4.23 -6.73
C PHE A 12 0.99 3.67 -5.41
N ASP A 13 2.18 3.10 -5.47
CA ASP A 13 2.95 2.66 -4.30
C ASP A 13 4.40 3.13 -4.48
N VAL A 14 5.07 3.33 -3.35
CA VAL A 14 6.44 3.82 -3.30
C VAL A 14 7.26 3.08 -2.27
N GLU A 15 8.50 2.78 -2.63
CA GLU A 15 9.54 2.40 -1.69
C GLU A 15 10.43 3.62 -1.43
N ALA A 16 10.73 3.86 -0.16
CA ALA A 16 11.61 4.95 0.24
C ALA A 16 12.65 4.42 1.23
N ALA A 17 13.83 5.02 1.21
CA ALA A 17 14.89 4.74 2.16
C ALA A 17 14.39 4.99 3.61
N PRO A 18 14.96 4.27 4.61
CA PRO A 18 14.64 4.51 6.00
C PRO A 18 14.88 5.97 6.40
N PRO A 19 14.20 6.47 7.45
CA PRO A 19 14.22 7.87 7.84
C PRO A 19 15.56 8.24 8.51
N SER A 20 16.62 8.43 7.71
CA SER A 20 17.92 8.95 8.16
C SER A 20 18.10 10.44 7.89
N GLY A 21 17.05 11.16 7.46
CA GLY A 21 17.04 12.62 7.39
C GLY A 21 16.35 13.18 6.14
N GLU A 22 16.43 12.46 5.01
CA GLU A 22 15.86 12.90 3.74
C GLU A 22 14.96 11.81 3.16
N CYS A 23 13.73 12.16 2.78
CA CYS A 23 12.82 11.23 2.11
C CYS A 23 13.33 10.93 0.69
N ARG A 24 14.10 9.84 0.55
CA ARG A 24 14.63 9.39 -0.74
C ARG A 24 13.79 8.24 -1.30
N LEU A 25 13.14 8.47 -2.44
CA LEU A 25 12.42 7.42 -3.15
C LEU A 25 13.41 6.45 -3.79
N LEU A 26 13.13 5.15 -3.70
CA LEU A 26 13.93 4.06 -4.26
C LEU A 26 13.20 3.34 -5.39
N GLU A 27 11.87 3.25 -5.28
CA GLU A 27 11.01 2.70 -6.31
C GLU A 27 9.71 3.51 -6.33
N PHE A 28 9.25 3.83 -7.53
CA PHE A 28 7.94 4.41 -7.75
C PHE A 28 7.20 3.54 -8.77
N ALA A 29 5.95 3.20 -8.46
CA ALA A 29 5.08 2.58 -9.44
C ALA A 29 3.66 3.10 -9.34
N ALA A 30 3.01 3.21 -10.49
CA ALA A 30 1.65 3.68 -10.61
C ALA A 30 0.90 2.91 -11.69
N ILE A 31 -0.41 2.79 -11.51
CA ILE A 31 -1.34 2.34 -12.56
C ILE A 31 -2.42 3.41 -12.74
N LEU A 32 -2.74 3.71 -14.00
CA LEU A 32 -3.90 4.53 -14.33
C LEU A 32 -5.13 3.64 -14.44
N VAL A 33 -6.22 4.06 -13.82
CA VAL A 33 -7.45 3.27 -13.70
C VAL A 33 -8.64 4.07 -14.20
N CYS A 34 -9.45 3.44 -15.04
CA CYS A 34 -10.73 4.00 -15.45
C CYS A 34 -11.72 3.93 -14.27
N PRO A 35 -12.18 5.06 -13.69
CA PRO A 35 -13.06 5.04 -12.51
C PRO A 35 -14.41 4.38 -12.77
N ARG A 36 -14.89 4.37 -14.02
CA ARG A 36 -16.20 3.80 -14.40
C ARG A 36 -16.18 2.28 -14.50
N ARG A 37 -15.03 1.70 -14.79
CA ARG A 37 -14.85 0.27 -15.05
C ARG A 37 -13.94 -0.42 -14.04
N LEU A 38 -13.20 0.36 -13.24
CA LEU A 38 -12.15 -0.10 -12.33
C LEU A 38 -11.14 -1.02 -13.01
N VAL A 39 -10.77 -0.72 -14.26
CA VAL A 39 -9.76 -1.47 -15.02
C VAL A 39 -8.48 -0.64 -15.15
N GLU A 40 -7.34 -1.31 -15.04
CA GLU A 40 -6.04 -0.75 -15.39
C GLU A 40 -6.03 -0.38 -16.88
N VAL A 41 -5.66 0.86 -17.17
CA VAL A 41 -5.54 1.44 -18.51
C VAL A 41 -4.08 1.45 -18.95
N SER A 42 -3.18 1.76 -18.02
CA SER A 42 -1.73 1.73 -18.22
C SER A 42 -1.02 1.59 -16.87
N SER A 43 0.27 1.23 -16.93
CA SER A 43 1.15 1.12 -15.78
C SER A 43 2.47 1.85 -16.03
N TYR A 44 3.06 2.38 -14.96
CA TYR A 44 4.40 2.95 -14.92
C TYR A 44 5.13 2.38 -13.71
N SER A 45 6.40 2.04 -13.87
CA SER A 45 7.26 1.61 -12.75
C SER A 45 8.70 1.96 -13.04
N THR A 46 9.39 2.51 -12.06
CA THR A 46 10.80 2.87 -12.18
C THR A 46 11.53 2.65 -10.86
N LEU A 47 12.77 2.18 -10.95
CA LEU A 47 13.74 2.25 -9.85
C LEU A 47 14.40 3.62 -9.90
N ILE A 48 14.70 4.19 -8.74
CA ILE A 48 15.29 5.52 -8.62
C ILE A 48 16.65 5.35 -7.96
N ARG A 49 17.69 5.83 -8.65
CA ARG A 49 19.05 5.79 -8.13
C ARG A 49 19.16 6.72 -6.92
N PRO A 50 19.72 6.26 -5.79
CA PRO A 50 19.99 7.13 -4.65
C PRO A 50 21.14 8.11 -4.95
N ASP A 51 20.96 9.39 -4.60
CA ASP A 51 21.93 10.44 -4.93
C ASP A 51 23.28 10.33 -4.18
N ASP A 52 23.31 9.67 -3.03
CA ASP A 52 24.54 9.40 -2.28
C ASP A 52 24.87 7.90 -2.26
N ALA A 53 25.81 7.50 -3.12
CA ALA A 53 26.68 6.37 -2.84
C ALA A 53 27.74 6.79 -1.80
N GLY A 54 27.30 7.15 -0.60
CA GLY A 54 28.18 7.32 0.56
C GLY A 54 28.67 5.95 1.00
N ALA A 55 29.96 5.70 0.79
CA ALA A 55 30.80 4.62 1.30
C ALA A 55 30.11 3.66 2.29
N ASP A 56 29.68 2.49 1.82
CA ASP A 56 30.00 1.20 2.42
C ASP A 56 29.55 0.09 1.46
N GLY A 57 30.52 -0.69 0.99
CA GLY A 57 30.36 -1.67 -0.08
C GLY A 57 29.34 -2.76 0.27
N GLY A 58 28.29 -2.88 -0.53
CA GLY A 58 27.31 -3.95 -0.37
C GLY A 58 26.17 -3.90 -1.37
N VAL A 59 26.40 -4.49 -2.54
CA VAL A 59 25.38 -5.02 -3.48
C VAL A 59 24.43 -4.01 -4.13
N LEU A 60 24.88 -3.21 -5.12
CA LEU A 60 23.94 -2.53 -6.02
C LEU A 60 24.52 -2.26 -7.44
N SER A 61 24.89 -3.32 -8.17
CA SER A 61 25.24 -3.21 -9.60
C SER A 61 24.03 -2.85 -10.50
N ALA A 62 22.80 -3.08 -10.02
CA ALA A 62 21.57 -2.67 -10.72
C ALA A 62 21.17 -1.19 -10.47
N SER A 63 21.70 -0.56 -9.42
CA SER A 63 21.34 0.82 -9.04
C SER A 63 22.08 1.88 -9.86
N SER A 64 23.25 1.53 -10.43
CA SER A 64 24.00 2.48 -11.27
C SER A 64 23.35 2.74 -12.64
N ALA A 65 22.47 1.85 -13.10
CA ALA A 65 21.75 1.99 -14.37
C ALA A 65 20.34 2.59 -14.20
N ALA A 66 19.87 2.75 -12.95
CA ALA A 66 18.59 3.37 -12.67
C ALA A 66 18.67 4.90 -12.92
N PRO A 67 17.60 5.51 -13.42
CA PRO A 67 17.53 6.97 -13.56
C PRO A 67 17.61 7.68 -12.21
N SER A 68 18.11 8.91 -12.21
CA SER A 68 18.01 9.80 -11.05
C SER A 68 16.57 10.27 -10.84
N PHE A 69 16.27 10.88 -9.69
CA PHE A 69 14.96 11.48 -9.48
C PHE A 69 14.69 12.63 -10.47
N GLU A 70 15.72 13.38 -10.86
CA GLU A 70 15.65 14.45 -11.87
C GLU A 70 15.18 13.94 -13.23
N ASP A 71 15.54 12.71 -13.59
CA ASP A 71 15.15 12.11 -14.88
C ASP A 71 13.68 11.66 -14.89
N VAL A 72 13.10 11.33 -13.73
CA VAL A 72 11.75 10.73 -13.64
C VAL A 72 10.68 11.65 -13.05
N PHE A 73 11.05 12.75 -12.38
CA PHE A 73 10.05 13.64 -11.78
C PHE A 73 9.03 14.21 -12.79
N PRO A 74 9.36 14.52 -14.07
CA PRO A 74 8.37 15.04 -15.00
C PRO A 74 7.27 14.00 -15.27
N ASP A 75 7.65 12.74 -15.47
CA ASP A 75 6.71 11.64 -15.69
C ASP A 75 5.86 11.39 -14.45
N ILE A 76 6.48 11.35 -13.26
CA ILE A 76 5.77 11.16 -11.98
C ILE A 76 4.79 12.32 -11.75
N PHE A 77 5.19 13.57 -12.03
CA PHE A 77 4.32 14.73 -11.90
C PHE A 77 3.14 14.64 -12.87
N GLU A 78 3.37 14.31 -14.13
CA GLU A 78 2.31 14.15 -15.13
C GLU A 78 1.33 13.02 -14.76
N LEU A 79 1.84 11.91 -14.23
CA LEU A 79 1.03 10.79 -13.77
C LEU A 79 0.14 11.18 -12.58
N LEU A 80 0.63 11.98 -11.65
CA LEU A 80 -0.05 12.25 -10.38
C LEU A 80 -0.90 13.53 -10.37
N ASP A 81 -0.39 14.63 -10.92
CA ASP A 81 -0.97 15.96 -10.72
C ASP A 81 -2.38 16.04 -11.29
N GLY A 82 -3.33 16.58 -10.52
CA GLY A 82 -4.71 16.78 -10.96
C GLY A 82 -5.55 15.49 -11.06
N ARG A 83 -5.05 14.33 -10.59
CA ARG A 83 -5.81 13.07 -10.53
C ARG A 83 -6.29 12.75 -9.12
N VAL A 84 -7.24 11.82 -9.02
CA VAL A 84 -7.55 11.17 -7.73
C VAL A 84 -6.46 10.16 -7.44
N TRP A 85 -5.83 10.27 -6.27
CA TRP A 85 -4.82 9.34 -5.82
C TRP A 85 -5.46 8.22 -5.01
N ALA A 86 -5.02 6.99 -5.24
CA ALA A 86 -5.53 5.83 -4.53
C ALA A 86 -4.41 4.87 -4.14
N GLY A 87 -4.56 4.16 -3.04
CA GLY A 87 -3.57 3.17 -2.62
C GLY A 87 -3.73 2.73 -1.18
N HIS A 88 -2.94 1.73 -0.79
CA HIS A 88 -2.97 1.18 0.55
C HIS A 88 -2.14 2.01 1.54
N GLY A 89 -2.79 2.63 2.52
CA GLY A 89 -2.14 3.48 3.51
C GLY A 89 -1.52 4.74 2.88
N ILE A 90 -2.02 5.14 1.72
CA ILE A 90 -1.40 6.17 0.89
C ILE A 90 -1.33 7.51 1.61
N ARG A 91 -2.29 7.81 2.51
CA ARG A 91 -2.28 9.06 3.29
C ARG A 91 -1.12 9.13 4.28
N ARG A 92 -0.66 7.98 4.78
CA ARG A 92 0.39 7.88 5.81
C ARG A 92 1.76 7.60 5.23
N ALA A 93 1.82 6.96 4.07
CA ALA A 93 3.07 6.53 3.45
C ALA A 93 3.27 7.20 2.08
N GLY A 94 2.44 6.87 1.09
CA GLY A 94 2.65 7.29 -0.30
C GLY A 94 2.66 8.81 -0.50
N CYS A 95 1.59 9.50 -0.09
CA CYS A 95 1.46 10.96 -0.23
C CYS A 95 2.62 11.74 0.39
N PRO A 96 2.99 11.55 1.69
CA PRO A 96 4.08 12.31 2.29
C PRO A 96 5.44 11.98 1.67
N ARG A 97 5.67 10.74 1.21
CA ARG A 97 6.93 10.34 0.57
C ARG A 97 7.11 10.99 -0.80
N VAL A 98 6.06 11.01 -1.64
CA VAL A 98 6.10 11.72 -2.92
C VAL A 98 6.33 13.21 -2.70
N ARG A 99 5.55 13.84 -1.82
CA ARG A 99 5.75 15.27 -1.51
C ARG A 99 7.14 15.58 -0.98
N GLY A 100 7.66 14.74 -0.08
CA GLY A 100 9.00 14.86 0.47
C GLY A 100 10.09 14.78 -0.60
N ALA A 101 9.94 13.90 -1.59
CA ALA A 101 10.88 13.78 -2.70
C ALA A 101 10.90 15.05 -3.57
N PHE A 102 9.74 15.57 -3.98
CA PHE A 102 9.69 16.83 -4.72
C PHE A 102 10.28 18.00 -3.92
N ALA A 103 9.96 18.07 -2.62
CA ALA A 103 10.48 19.12 -1.74
C ALA A 103 12.02 19.07 -1.58
N ALA A 104 12.61 17.86 -1.55
CA ALA A 104 14.07 17.70 -1.45
C ALA A 104 14.81 18.30 -2.66
N PHE A 105 14.17 18.32 -3.84
CA PHE A 105 14.71 18.92 -5.06
C PHE A 105 14.26 20.37 -5.28
N GLY A 106 13.56 20.97 -4.32
CA GLY A 106 13.01 22.33 -4.45
C GLY A 106 11.92 22.45 -5.53
N LEU A 107 11.30 21.33 -5.92
CA LEU A 107 10.27 21.26 -6.96
C LEU A 107 8.86 21.36 -6.34
N PRO A 108 7.88 21.95 -7.05
CA PRO A 108 6.49 21.89 -6.62
C PRO A 108 5.99 20.44 -6.70
N ALA A 109 5.42 19.94 -5.60
CA ALA A 109 4.85 18.60 -5.57
C ALA A 109 3.54 18.53 -6.37
N PRO A 110 3.23 17.38 -7.00
CA PRO A 110 1.94 17.17 -7.66
C PRO A 110 0.81 17.17 -6.61
N GLU A 111 -0.36 17.69 -6.98
CA GLU A 111 -1.50 17.77 -6.06
C GLU A 111 -2.70 16.91 -6.52
N PRO A 112 -3.28 16.09 -5.62
CA PRO A 112 -4.47 15.31 -5.94
C PRO A 112 -5.73 16.18 -5.95
N VAL A 113 -6.69 15.85 -6.82
CA VAL A 113 -8.07 16.37 -6.72
C VAL A 113 -8.92 15.60 -5.69
N GLY A 114 -8.42 14.46 -5.21
CA GLY A 114 -9.03 13.63 -4.17
C GLY A 114 -8.11 12.47 -3.79
N VAL A 115 -8.30 11.89 -2.60
CA VAL A 115 -7.49 10.76 -2.11
C VAL A 115 -8.42 9.64 -1.63
N VAL A 116 -8.16 8.41 -2.08
CA VAL A 116 -8.85 7.18 -1.68
C VAL A 116 -7.85 6.25 -1.01
N ASP A 117 -7.93 6.10 0.31
CA ASP A 117 -7.05 5.21 1.05
C ASP A 117 -7.77 3.89 1.33
N SER A 118 -7.21 2.77 0.87
CA SER A 118 -7.82 1.46 1.12
C SER A 118 -7.71 1.01 2.59
N LEU A 119 -6.98 1.74 3.43
CA LEU A 119 -7.01 1.59 4.89
C LEU A 119 -8.02 2.50 5.59
N ASP A 120 -8.78 3.33 4.87
CA ASP A 120 -9.89 4.05 5.49
C ASP A 120 -10.89 3.04 6.08
N ALA A 121 -11.50 3.39 7.23
CA ALA A 121 -12.14 2.43 8.15
C ALA A 121 -13.12 1.44 7.52
N ALA A 122 -13.84 1.84 6.46
CA ALA A 122 -14.75 0.97 5.73
C ALA A 122 -14.01 -0.11 4.91
N ALA A 123 -12.92 0.24 4.23
CA ALA A 123 -12.13 -0.68 3.43
C ALA A 123 -11.22 -1.57 4.30
N ALA A 124 -10.72 -1.06 5.43
CA ALA A 124 -9.92 -1.83 6.38
C ALA A 124 -10.72 -2.96 7.05
N ALA A 125 -11.93 -2.65 7.53
CA ALA A 125 -12.82 -3.66 8.14
C ALA A 125 -13.21 -4.75 7.14
N LEU A 126 -13.44 -4.37 5.87
CA LEU A 126 -13.75 -5.31 4.79
C LEU A 126 -12.53 -6.17 4.41
N ALA A 127 -11.35 -5.57 4.27
CA ALA A 127 -10.13 -6.32 3.97
C ALA A 127 -9.79 -7.35 5.06
N GLU A 128 -10.02 -7.00 6.34
CA GLU A 128 -9.89 -7.93 7.46
C GLU A 128 -10.96 -9.04 7.42
N HIS A 129 -12.21 -8.68 7.14
CA HIS A 129 -13.34 -9.63 7.04
C HIS A 129 -13.13 -10.69 5.95
N PHE A 130 -12.60 -10.31 4.79
CA PHE A 130 -12.36 -11.23 3.67
C PHE A 130 -10.99 -11.91 3.71
N GLY A 131 -10.19 -11.68 4.76
CA GLY A 131 -8.81 -12.19 4.81
C GLY A 131 -7.90 -11.62 3.72
N ILE A 132 -8.31 -10.51 3.08
CA ILE A 132 -7.51 -9.72 2.13
C ILE A 132 -6.60 -8.76 2.91
N GLY A 133 -6.15 -9.19 4.09
CA GLY A 133 -5.23 -8.48 4.97
C GLY A 133 -3.83 -8.49 4.38
N ALA A 134 -3.65 -7.87 3.22
CA ALA A 134 -2.35 -7.61 2.65
C ALA A 134 -1.73 -6.42 3.39
N ARG A 135 -1.32 -6.64 4.65
CA ARG A 135 -0.19 -5.88 5.17
C ARG A 135 0.92 -6.11 4.14
N ARG A 136 1.36 -5.05 3.45
CA ARG A 136 2.41 -5.13 2.42
C ARG A 136 3.50 -6.09 2.91
N ALA A 137 3.58 -7.27 2.31
CA ALA A 137 4.66 -8.19 2.62
C ALA A 137 5.95 -7.45 2.22
N ARG A 138 6.86 -7.27 3.19
CA ARG A 138 8.14 -6.58 2.95
C ARG A 138 8.80 -7.26 1.74
N GLY A 139 9.11 -6.50 0.69
CA GLY A 139 9.69 -7.03 -0.55
C GLY A 139 8.74 -7.22 -1.74
N LEU A 140 7.44 -6.91 -1.60
CA LEU A 140 6.54 -6.78 -2.76
C LEU A 140 6.95 -5.53 -3.59
N ARG A 141 7.10 -5.70 -4.91
CA ARG A 141 7.38 -4.58 -5.83
C ARG A 141 6.23 -3.56 -5.78
N CYS A 142 6.55 -2.29 -5.96
CA CYS A 142 5.54 -1.22 -5.87
C CYS A 142 4.42 -1.39 -6.90
N LEU A 143 4.74 -1.90 -8.10
CA LEU A 143 3.73 -2.11 -9.14
C LEU A 143 2.67 -3.15 -8.72
N ASP A 144 3.11 -4.23 -8.07
CA ASP A 144 2.20 -5.23 -7.54
C ASP A 144 1.36 -4.66 -6.39
N GLY A 145 1.97 -3.81 -5.54
CA GLY A 145 1.26 -3.08 -4.48
C GLY A 145 0.13 -2.18 -5.00
N ALA A 146 0.37 -1.47 -6.11
CA ALA A 146 -0.65 -0.64 -6.76
C ALA A 146 -1.81 -1.48 -7.32
N ARG A 147 -1.52 -2.64 -7.94
CA ARG A 147 -2.54 -3.58 -8.46
C ARG A 147 -3.35 -4.24 -7.35
N VAL A 148 -2.70 -4.68 -6.28
CA VAL A 148 -3.38 -5.21 -5.09
C VAL A 148 -4.32 -4.16 -4.50
N SER A 149 -3.91 -2.89 -4.46
CA SER A 149 -4.76 -1.80 -3.99
C SER A 149 -6.02 -1.63 -4.85
N LEU A 150 -5.92 -1.78 -6.17
CA LEU A 150 -7.08 -1.78 -7.07
C LEU A 150 -8.01 -2.96 -6.79
N GLU A 151 -7.48 -4.17 -6.62
CA GLU A 151 -8.29 -5.35 -6.31
C GLU A 151 -9.02 -5.19 -4.98
N VAL A 152 -8.35 -4.71 -3.92
CA VAL A 152 -9.00 -4.40 -2.64
C VAL A 152 -10.15 -3.43 -2.83
N LEU A 153 -9.96 -2.36 -3.63
CA LEU A 153 -11.03 -1.39 -3.89
C LEU A 153 -12.23 -2.02 -4.61
N LYS A 154 -12.00 -2.86 -5.62
CA LYS A 154 -13.08 -3.58 -6.33
C LYS A 154 -13.91 -4.43 -5.37
N HIS A 155 -13.25 -5.19 -4.51
CA HIS A 155 -13.93 -6.01 -3.51
C HIS A 155 -14.73 -5.14 -2.54
N CYS A 156 -14.14 -4.07 -2.01
CA CYS A 156 -14.85 -3.14 -1.12
C CYS A 156 -16.08 -2.52 -1.78
N ALA A 157 -15.95 -2.06 -3.03
CA ALA A 157 -17.06 -1.48 -3.79
C ALA A 157 -18.20 -2.50 -3.99
N GLY A 158 -17.87 -3.75 -4.31
CA GLY A 158 -18.85 -4.84 -4.44
C GLY A 158 -19.59 -5.11 -3.13
N VAL A 159 -18.88 -5.18 -2.02
CA VAL A 159 -19.49 -5.46 -0.71
C VAL A 159 -20.38 -4.31 -0.25
N LEU A 160 -19.92 -3.06 -0.36
CA LEU A 160 -20.73 -1.89 -0.01
C LEU A 160 -22.00 -1.80 -0.86
N LEU A 161 -21.92 -2.14 -2.15
CA LEU A 161 -23.09 -2.23 -3.02
C LEU A 161 -24.08 -3.31 -2.54
N LEU A 162 -23.58 -4.52 -2.25
CA LEU A 162 -24.42 -5.61 -1.73
C LEU A 162 -25.04 -5.26 -0.38
N GLU A 163 -24.27 -4.72 0.56
CA GLU A 163 -24.80 -4.25 1.85
C GLU A 163 -25.88 -3.19 1.66
N SER A 164 -25.69 -2.22 0.77
CA SER A 164 -26.69 -1.18 0.51
C SER A 164 -27.98 -1.74 -0.07
N SER A 165 -27.88 -2.84 -0.84
CA SER A 165 -29.04 -3.51 -1.45
C SER A 165 -29.78 -4.37 -0.42
N LEU A 166 -29.05 -5.07 0.45
CA LEU A 166 -29.62 -5.91 1.51
C LEU A 166 -30.21 -5.08 2.65
N ARG A 167 -29.73 -3.85 2.88
CA ARG A 167 -30.34 -2.91 3.84
C ARG A 167 -31.76 -2.49 3.45
N GLY A 168 -32.22 -2.82 2.23
CA GLY A 168 -33.62 -2.69 1.81
C GLY A 168 -34.56 -3.77 2.35
N ASP A 169 -34.06 -4.94 2.80
CA ASP A 169 -34.88 -6.12 3.14
C ASP A 169 -34.73 -6.63 4.59
N VAL A 170 -34.05 -5.89 5.48
CA VAL A 170 -33.90 -6.29 6.88
C VAL A 170 -34.75 -5.40 7.78
N PRO A 171 -35.79 -5.93 8.47
CA PRO A 171 -36.51 -5.19 9.49
C PRO A 171 -35.53 -4.72 10.56
N ALA A 172 -35.60 -3.44 10.92
CA ALA A 172 -34.79 -2.84 11.98
C ALA A 172 -34.99 -3.57 13.31
N GLY A 173 -34.13 -4.57 13.59
CA GLY A 173 -34.38 -5.45 14.73
C GLY A 173 -33.33 -6.53 14.97
N ALA A 174 -32.05 -6.31 14.66
CA ALA A 174 -31.00 -7.25 15.06
C ALA A 174 -29.64 -6.57 15.31
N SER A 175 -29.61 -5.40 15.95
CA SER A 175 -28.40 -4.94 16.64
C SER A 175 -28.51 -5.31 18.12
N ARG A 176 -28.33 -6.60 18.45
CA ARG A 176 -27.94 -6.98 19.81
C ARG A 176 -26.42 -6.96 19.85
N ARG A 177 -25.87 -5.88 20.39
CA ARG A 177 -24.52 -5.81 20.91
C ARG A 177 -24.40 -6.90 21.99
N SER A 178 -23.88 -8.08 21.64
CA SER A 178 -23.51 -9.08 22.64
C SER A 178 -22.30 -8.53 23.41
N LYS A 179 -22.51 -8.26 24.71
CA LYS A 179 -21.42 -8.06 25.67
C LYS A 179 -20.49 -9.28 25.59
N PRO A 180 -19.15 -9.11 25.55
CA PRO A 180 -18.27 -10.24 25.77
C PRO A 180 -18.44 -10.72 27.22
N ALA A 181 -18.77 -11.99 27.39
CA ALA A 181 -18.73 -12.67 28.67
C ALA A 181 -17.27 -12.76 29.13
N ALA A 182 -17.03 -12.51 30.42
CA ALA A 182 -15.72 -12.62 31.05
C ALA A 182 -15.18 -14.06 30.91
N THR A 183 -14.00 -14.22 30.33
CA THR A 183 -13.23 -15.47 30.35
C THR A 183 -12.36 -15.53 31.61
N PRO A 184 -12.19 -16.70 32.25
CA PRO A 184 -11.31 -16.86 33.41
C PRO A 184 -9.83 -16.95 33.01
N ASN A 185 -8.96 -16.60 33.97
CA ASN A 185 -7.50 -16.47 33.91
C ASN A 185 -6.75 -17.52 33.06
N PRO A 186 -5.63 -17.13 32.41
CA PRO A 186 -4.79 -18.06 31.65
C PRO A 186 -3.90 -18.91 32.55
N ILE A 187 -3.94 -20.22 32.32
CA ILE A 187 -2.99 -21.20 32.87
C ILE A 187 -1.63 -21.01 32.17
N SER A 188 -0.55 -21.09 32.96
CA SER A 188 0.84 -20.82 32.60
C SER A 188 1.39 -21.66 31.43
N ASN A 189 2.08 -21.01 30.50
CA ASN A 189 2.66 -21.57 29.27
C ASN A 189 4.03 -22.29 29.46
N ASN A 190 4.18 -23.21 30.42
CA ASN A 190 5.46 -23.91 30.65
C ASN A 190 5.51 -25.37 30.14
N THR A 191 4.65 -25.73 29.18
CA THR A 191 4.56 -27.12 28.66
C THR A 191 4.75 -27.24 27.15
N LEU A 192 4.62 -26.13 26.39
CA LEU A 192 4.84 -26.13 24.93
C LEU A 192 6.31 -25.94 24.54
N GLU A 193 7.14 -25.23 25.33
CA GLU A 193 8.57 -25.10 25.05
C GLU A 193 9.34 -26.42 25.25
N LYS A 194 8.92 -27.28 26.18
CA LYS A 194 9.58 -28.58 26.41
C LYS A 194 9.25 -29.63 25.35
N ALA A 195 8.17 -29.45 24.59
CA ALA A 195 7.76 -30.41 23.55
C ALA A 195 8.45 -30.20 22.20
N MET A 196 9.03 -29.02 21.94
CA MET A 196 9.73 -28.71 20.68
C MET A 196 11.24 -29.00 20.72
N ILE A 197 11.86 -29.06 21.91
CA ILE A 197 13.30 -29.34 22.04
C ILE A 197 13.63 -30.86 21.91
N LEU A 198 12.65 -31.75 22.08
CA LEU A 198 12.89 -33.21 22.04
C LEU A 198 12.79 -33.85 20.64
N ARG A 199 12.60 -33.08 19.56
CA ARG A 199 12.48 -33.60 18.17
C ARG A 199 13.69 -33.34 17.27
N HIS A 200 14.75 -32.66 17.73
CA HIS A 200 15.94 -32.36 16.92
C HIS A 200 17.24 -33.08 17.33
N SER A 201 17.21 -34.03 18.28
CA SER A 201 18.42 -34.75 18.73
C SER A 201 18.46 -36.25 18.38
N ARG A 202 17.76 -36.69 17.33
CA ARG A 202 17.82 -38.09 16.86
C ARG A 202 17.94 -38.17 15.33
N ALA A 203 19.03 -37.62 14.79
CA ALA A 203 19.43 -37.89 13.41
C ALA A 203 20.93 -37.63 13.16
N VAL A 204 21.84 -38.11 14.01
CA VAL A 204 23.23 -38.42 13.65
C VAL A 204 23.72 -39.55 14.56
N ILE A 205 24.27 -40.61 13.94
CA ILE A 205 25.15 -41.70 14.40
C ILE A 205 24.64 -43.03 13.81
N ARG A 206 25.10 -43.33 12.60
CA ARG A 206 25.92 -44.51 12.31
C ARG A 206 26.62 -44.34 10.98
#